data_AF-A0A7G6YXR3-F1
#
_entry.id   AF-A0A7G6YXR3-F1
#
_cell.length_a   1.000
_cell.length_b   1.000
_cell.length_c   1.000
_cell.angle_alpha   90.00
_cell.angle_beta   90.00
_cell.angle_gamma   90.00
#
_symmetry.space_group_name_H-M   'P 1'
#
loop_
_entity.id
_entity.type
_entity.pdbx_description
1 polymer ?
#
loop_
_entity_poly.entity_id
_entity_poly.type
_entity_poly.pdbx_seq_one_letter_code
_entity_poly.pdbx_strand_id
1 'polypeptide(L)'
;MRFCSRWVVRDQWHEVCLYEDYFLYRTRAADSTAPPEEHRVENGDIADIGVDREGPLWGITLTVTSGESRTVPCPATIAAPLLLRWHDRD
;
A
#
# COMPACT_ATOMS: atom_id res chain seq x y z
N MET A 1 -0.57 9.66 12.02
CA MET A 1 -0.06 9.06 10.74
C MET A 1 1.19 8.26 11.04
N ARG A 2 1.23 6.96 10.69
CA ARG A 2 2.28 6.02 11.10
C ARG A 2 3.33 5.74 10.01
N PHE A 3 2.90 5.69 8.76
CA PHE A 3 3.77 5.47 7.61
C PHE A 3 3.15 6.11 6.37
N CYS A 4 3.96 6.67 5.48
CA CYS A 4 3.49 7.16 4.19
C CYS A 4 4.67 7.21 3.23
N SER A 5 4.54 6.54 2.09
CA SER A 5 5.62 6.47 1.11
C SER A 5 5.06 6.47 -0.30
N ARG A 6 5.85 7.03 -1.22
CA ARG A 6 5.50 7.19 -2.63
C ARG A 6 6.64 6.72 -3.52
N TRP A 7 6.33 6.11 -4.65
CA TRP A 7 7.31 5.62 -5.60
C TRP A 7 6.72 5.51 -7.00
N VAL A 8 7.57 5.21 -7.98
CA VAL A 8 7.17 5.01 -9.37
C VAL A 8 7.65 3.63 -9.83
N VAL A 9 6.76 2.87 -10.46
CA VAL A 9 7.05 1.61 -11.16
C VAL A 9 6.43 1.68 -12.54
N ARG A 10 7.22 1.44 -13.60
CA ARG A 10 6.72 1.33 -14.98
C ARG A 10 5.76 2.47 -15.36
N ASP A 11 6.21 3.71 -15.19
CA ASP A 11 5.45 4.94 -15.48
C ASP A 11 4.16 5.14 -14.66
N GLN A 12 3.98 4.35 -13.60
CA GLN A 12 2.88 4.50 -12.67
C GLN A 12 3.40 4.96 -11.31
N TRP A 13 2.83 6.05 -10.81
CA TRP A 13 3.05 6.54 -9.46
C TRP A 13 2.13 5.78 -8.49
N HIS A 14 2.69 5.39 -7.36
CA HIS A 14 2.01 4.72 -6.26
C HIS A 14 2.30 5.46 -4.95
N GLU A 15 1.32 5.52 -4.07
CA GLU A 15 1.46 5.98 -2.69
C GLU A 15 0.69 5.04 -1.77
N VAL A 16 1.33 4.63 -0.67
CA VAL A 16 0.66 3.91 0.42
C VAL A 16 0.92 4.64 1.72
N CYS A 17 -0.13 4.84 2.50
CA CYS A 17 -0.06 5.51 3.78
C CYS A 17 -0.90 4.74 4.81
N LEU A 18 -0.26 4.44 5.94
CA LEU A 18 -0.88 3.84 7.11
C LEU A 18 -1.15 4.94 8.13
N TYR A 19 -2.43 5.23 8.34
CA TYR A 19 -2.90 6.13 9.38
C TYR A 19 -3.27 5.34 10.63
N GLU A 20 -3.71 6.05 11.67
CA GLU A 20 -4.12 5.42 12.93
C GLU A 20 -5.47 4.70 12.79
N ASP A 21 -6.30 5.17 11.86
CA ASP A 21 -7.68 4.76 11.65
C ASP A 21 -7.93 4.10 10.28
N TYR A 22 -7.10 4.36 9.26
CA TYR A 22 -7.25 3.74 7.94
C TYR A 22 -5.92 3.49 7.22
N PHE A 23 -5.98 2.61 6.22
CA PHE A 23 -4.98 2.46 5.18
C PHE A 23 -5.44 3.14 3.90
N LEU A 24 -4.52 3.83 3.23
CA LEU A 24 -4.77 4.53 1.97
C LEU A 24 -3.76 4.06 0.93
N TYR A 25 -4.27 3.66 -0.22
CA TYR A 25 -3.51 3.43 -1.44
C TYR A 25 -3.96 4.39 -2.53
N ARG A 26 -3.01 4.99 -3.23
CA ARG A 26 -3.28 5.89 -4.35
C ARG A 26 -2.45 5.55 -5.57
N THR A 27 -3.03 5.75 -6.74
CA THR A 27 -2.36 5.55 -8.04
C THR A 27 -2.66 6.64 -9.05
N ARG A 28 -1.67 6.95 -9.88
CA ARG A 28 -1.86 7.72 -11.12
C ARG A 28 -0.72 7.46 -12.10
N ALA A 29 -0.90 7.80 -13.37
CA ALA A 29 0.23 7.87 -14.29
C ALA A 29 1.28 8.87 -13.79
N ALA A 30 2.56 8.55 -13.92
CA ALA A 30 3.66 9.30 -13.30
C ALA A 30 3.78 10.75 -13.81
N ASP A 31 3.38 10.99 -15.06
CA ASP A 31 3.38 12.30 -15.73
C ASP A 31 2.03 13.03 -15.64
N SER A 32 1.01 12.41 -15.06
CA SER A 32 -0.32 12.99 -14.97
C SER A 32 -0.45 13.99 -13.83
N THR A 33 -1.09 15.13 -14.13
CA THR A 33 -1.52 16.11 -13.13
C THR A 33 -2.94 15.87 -12.62
N ALA A 34 -3.63 14.84 -13.12
CA ALA A 34 -4.96 14.48 -12.63
C ALA A 34 -4.90 14.05 -11.16
N PRO A 35 -6.02 14.18 -10.42
CA PRO A 35 -6.15 13.56 -9.11
C PRO A 35 -5.87 12.06 -9.20
N PRO A 36 -5.19 11.46 -8.20
CA PRO A 36 -4.97 10.03 -8.18
C PRO A 36 -6.28 9.29 -7.93
N GLU A 37 -6.35 8.07 -8.45
CA GLU A 37 -7.31 7.08 -7.98
C GLU A 37 -7.00 6.76 -6.52
N GLU A 38 -8.02 6.82 -5.66
CA GLU A 38 -7.87 6.61 -4.23
C GLU A 38 -8.61 5.35 -3.79
N HIS A 39 -7.95 4.56 -2.96
CA HIS A 39 -8.54 3.41 -2.30
C HIS A 39 -8.23 3.49 -0.80
N ARG A 40 -9.28 3.76 -0.02
CA ARG A 40 -9.22 3.88 1.43
C ARG A 40 -9.92 2.69 2.06
N VAL A 41 -9.29 2.10 3.09
CA VAL A 41 -9.83 1.00 3.87
C VAL A 41 -9.67 1.32 5.35
N GLU A 42 -10.77 1.32 6.11
CA GLU A 42 -10.72 1.52 7.56
C GLU A 42 -9.97 0.37 8.23
N ASN A 43 -9.21 0.65 9.29
CA ASN A 43 -8.34 -0.36 9.93
C ASN A 43 -9.11 -1.56 10.49
N GLY A 44 -10.38 -1.38 10.86
CA GLY A 44 -11.27 -2.46 11.30
C GLY A 44 -11.70 -3.40 10.17
N ASP A 45 -11.59 -2.95 8.92
CA ASP A 45 -11.94 -3.71 7.71
C ASP A 45 -10.72 -4.39 7.07
N ILE A 46 -9.52 -4.19 7.62
CA ILE A 46 -8.29 -4.83 7.13
C ILE A 46 -8.07 -6.15 7.88
N ALA A 47 -8.11 -7.25 7.15
CA ALA A 47 -7.77 -8.57 7.68
C ALA A 47 -6.26 -8.76 7.78
N ASP A 48 -5.50 -8.34 6.75
CA ASP A 48 -4.05 -8.48 6.72
C ASP A 48 -3.37 -7.51 5.74
N ILE A 49 -2.07 -7.26 5.97
CA ILE A 49 -1.16 -6.64 5.01
C ILE A 49 0.05 -7.55 4.85
N GLY A 50 0.08 -8.30 3.74
CA GLY A 50 1.18 -9.18 3.37
C GLY A 50 2.21 -8.50 2.49
N VAL A 51 3.44 -9.02 2.50
CA VAL A 51 4.52 -8.58 1.60
C VAL A 51 5.20 -9.80 1.01
N ASP A 52 5.08 -9.96 -0.31
CA ASP A 52 5.68 -11.08 -1.06
C ASP A 52 6.62 -10.58 -2.14
N ARG A 53 7.54 -11.44 -2.59
CA ARG A 53 8.42 -11.11 -3.70
C ARG A 53 7.77 -11.48 -5.03
N GLU A 54 7.46 -10.48 -5.85
CA GLU A 54 6.89 -10.64 -7.18
C GLU A 54 7.93 -10.30 -8.26
N GLY A 55 8.74 -11.30 -8.63
CA GLY A 55 9.79 -11.13 -9.63
C GLY A 55 10.88 -10.13 -9.18
N PRO A 56 11.14 -9.05 -9.95
CA PRO A 56 12.16 -8.05 -9.58
C PRO A 56 11.67 -7.07 -8.50
N LEU A 57 10.38 -7.03 -8.21
CA LEU A 57 9.76 -6.12 -7.23
C LEU A 57 9.18 -6.92 -6.06
N TRP A 58 8.75 -6.21 -5.03
CA TRP A 58 7.92 -6.75 -3.96
C TRP A 58 6.46 -6.39 -4.23
N GLY A 59 5.52 -7.18 -3.76
CA GLY A 59 4.09 -6.90 -3.76
C GLY A 59 3.63 -6.65 -2.33
N ILE A 60 2.98 -5.52 -2.06
CA ILE A 60 2.20 -5.33 -0.82
C ILE A 60 0.79 -5.80 -1.13
N THR A 61 0.31 -6.81 -0.43
CA THR A 61 -1.05 -7.34 -0.58
C THR A 61 -1.89 -6.89 0.60
N LEU A 62 -2.87 -6.03 0.34
CA LEU A 62 -3.91 -5.66 1.30
C LEU A 62 -5.06 -6.65 1.17
N THR A 63 -5.40 -7.33 2.26
CA THR A 63 -6.56 -8.23 2.34
C THR A 63 -7.59 -7.61 3.27
N VAL A 64 -8.80 -7.39 2.78
CA VAL A 64 -9.91 -6.87 3.59
C VAL A 64 -10.76 -7.99 4.17
N THR A 65 -11.55 -7.70 5.20
CA THR A 65 -12.38 -8.68 5.93
C THR A 65 -13.46 -9.34 5.07
N SER A 66 -13.86 -8.72 3.95
CA SER A 66 -14.74 -9.34 2.96
C SER A 66 -14.07 -10.43 2.11
N GLY A 67 -12.75 -10.59 2.21
CA GLY A 67 -11.94 -11.53 1.44
C GLY A 67 -11.38 -10.96 0.13
N GLU A 68 -11.74 -9.73 -0.26
CA GLU A 68 -11.07 -9.06 -1.39
C GLU A 68 -9.61 -8.79 -1.05
N SER A 69 -8.72 -9.07 -2.01
CA SER A 69 -7.29 -8.82 -1.89
C SER A 69 -6.81 -7.95 -3.04
N ARG A 70 -5.91 -7.03 -2.74
CA ARG A 70 -5.29 -6.16 -3.74
C ARG A 70 -3.79 -6.09 -3.53
N THR A 71 -3.04 -6.43 -4.57
CA THR A 71 -1.58 -6.39 -4.55
C THR A 71 -1.05 -5.21 -5.34
N VAL A 72 -0.05 -4.52 -4.78
CA VAL A 72 0.56 -3.34 -5.38
C VAL A 72 2.08 -3.51 -5.45
N PRO A 73 2.72 -3.25 -6.61
CA PRO A 73 4.15 -3.41 -6.75
C PRO A 73 4.90 -2.32 -5.98
N CYS A 74 5.95 -2.70 -5.25
CA CYS A 74 6.72 -1.80 -4.40
C CYS A 74 8.22 -2.17 -4.33
N PRO A 75 9.09 -1.20 -4.04
CA PRO A 75 10.47 -1.46 -3.63
C PRO A 75 10.56 -2.14 -2.26
N ALA A 76 11.58 -2.97 -2.07
CA ALA A 76 11.88 -3.62 -0.79
C ALA A 76 12.00 -2.63 0.38
N THR A 77 12.57 -1.46 0.10
CA THR A 77 12.79 -0.36 1.07
C THR A 77 11.50 0.29 1.55
N ILE A 78 10.36 -0.02 0.92
CA ILE A 78 9.03 0.46 1.30
C ILE A 78 8.25 -0.66 1.97
N ALA A 79 8.30 -1.87 1.40
CA ALA A 79 7.54 -3.02 1.87
C ALA A 79 7.89 -3.40 3.32
N ALA A 80 9.19 -3.52 3.64
CA ALA A 80 9.62 -3.94 4.97
C ALA A 80 9.25 -2.93 6.09
N PRO A 81 9.48 -1.61 5.93
CA PRO A 81 9.03 -0.64 6.92
C PRO A 81 7.51 -0.56 7.09
N LEU A 82 6.74 -0.70 6.00
CA LEU A 82 5.28 -0.73 6.09
C LEU A 82 4.80 -1.91 6.94
N LEU A 83 5.31 -3.10 6.65
CA LEU A 83 4.95 -4.33 7.36
C LEU A 83 5.29 -4.24 8.85
N LEU A 84 6.48 -3.69 9.18
CA LEU A 84 6.88 -3.46 10.57
C LEU A 84 5.87 -2.56 11.30
N ARG A 85 5.46 -1.43 10.68
CA ARG A 85 4.50 -0.50 11.30
C ARG A 85 3.07 -1.00 11.34
N TRP A 86 2.72 -1.93 10.47
CA TRP A 86 1.47 -2.65 10.51
C TRP A 86 1.41 -3.60 11.71
N HIS A 87 2.45 -4.40 11.93
CA HIS A 87 2.49 -5.35 13.05
C HIS A 87 2.67 -4.67 14.42
N ASP A 88 3.38 -3.55 14.48
CA ASP A 88 3.50 -2.73 15.71
C ASP A 88 2.18 -1.98 16.06
N ARG A 89 1.02 -2.38 15.50
CA ARG A 89 -0.25 -1.70 15.79
C ARG A 89 -1.01 -2.21 17.00
N ASP A 90 -0.69 -3.42 17.43
CA ASP A 90 -1.23 -4.06 18.63
C ASP A 90 -0.46 -3.60 19.89
#